data_AF-A0A2V9XLD3-F1
#
_entry.id   AF-A0A2V9XLD3-F1
#
_cell.length_a   1.000
_cell.length_b   1.000
_cell.length_c   1.000
_cell.angle_alpha   90.00
_cell.angle_beta   90.00
_cell.angle_gamma   90.00
#
_symmetry.space_group_name_H-M   'P 1'
#
loop_
_entity.id
_entity.type
_entity.pdbx_description
1 polymer ?
#
loop_
_entity_poly.entity_id
_entity_poly.type
_entity_poly.pdbx_seq_one_letter_code
_entity_poly.pdbx_strand_id
1 'polypeptide(L)'
;MRQSTVRQYLAHLNSAAKIQKNHEGHMTSLLPTDDPAIYKKADIVANWYKRNLRIFANINRVTEPGKDRILVIIGAGHLKLLKEFATEAPYFDLMNAESLLK
;
A
#
# COMPACT_ATOMS: atom_id res chain seq x y z
N MET A 1 -2.40 9.46 -20.26
CA MET A 1 -1.13 9.22 -19.53
C MET A 1 0.13 9.31 -20.40
N ARG A 2 0.11 9.05 -21.72
CA ARG A 2 1.35 9.03 -22.54
C ARG A 2 2.12 10.37 -22.62
N GLN A 3 1.53 11.48 -22.19
CA GLN A 3 2.13 12.82 -22.17
C GLN A 3 2.24 13.43 -20.76
N SER A 4 2.04 12.65 -19.69
CA SER A 4 2.17 13.16 -18.32
C SER A 4 3.63 13.30 -17.90
N THR A 5 3.95 14.29 -17.08
CA THR A 5 5.23 14.33 -16.36
C THR A 5 5.33 13.16 -15.37
N VAL A 6 6.54 12.83 -14.92
CA VAL A 6 6.75 11.81 -13.88
C VAL A 6 5.95 12.14 -12.62
N ARG A 7 5.93 13.42 -12.20
CA ARG A 7 5.13 13.88 -11.05
C ARG A 7 3.65 13.61 -11.25
N GLN A 8 3.08 13.99 -12.38
CA GLN A 8 1.66 13.77 -12.69
C GLN A 8 1.32 12.27 -12.72
N TYR A 9 2.22 11.45 -13.27
CA TYR A 9 2.04 10.00 -13.31
C TYR A 9 2.04 9.39 -11.90
N LEU A 10 3.01 9.76 -11.06
CA LEU A 10 3.09 9.28 -9.67
C LEU A 10 1.91 9.79 -8.82
N ALA A 11 1.50 11.05 -8.98
CA ALA A 11 0.32 11.58 -8.29
C ALA A 11 -0.96 10.84 -8.69
N HIS A 12 -1.11 10.52 -9.99
CA HIS A 12 -2.22 9.67 -10.44
C HIS A 12 -2.18 8.28 -9.79
N LEU A 13 -1.02 7.65 -9.66
CA LEU A 13 -0.87 6.36 -8.98
C LEU A 13 -1.17 6.44 -7.48
N ASN A 14 -0.90 7.58 -6.85
CA ASN A 14 -1.13 7.82 -5.42
C ASN A 14 -2.57 8.25 -5.09
N SER A 15 -3.40 8.54 -6.11
CA SER A 15 -4.80 8.92 -5.92
C SER A 15 -5.61 7.82 -5.22
N ALA A 16 -6.56 8.22 -4.37
CA ALA A 16 -7.40 7.29 -3.61
C ALA A 16 -8.12 6.29 -4.53
N ALA A 17 -8.65 6.75 -5.65
CA ALA A 17 -9.30 5.90 -6.65
C ALA A 17 -8.35 4.86 -7.24
N LYS A 18 -7.09 5.23 -7.51
CA LYS A 18 -6.12 4.30 -8.10
C LYS A 18 -5.60 3.29 -7.08
N ILE A 19 -5.39 3.72 -5.82
CA ILE A 19 -5.04 2.84 -4.71
C ILE A 19 -6.15 1.81 -4.48
N GLN A 20 -7.42 2.27 -4.42
CA GLN A 20 -8.56 1.39 -4.24
C GLN A 20 -8.68 0.38 -5.39
N LYS A 21 -8.63 0.86 -6.64
CA LYS A 21 -8.67 -0.01 -7.83
C LYS A 21 -7.53 -1.01 -7.89
N ASN A 22 -6.34 -0.66 -7.38
CA ASN A 22 -5.24 -1.61 -7.31
C ASN A 22 -5.54 -2.75 -6.33
N HIS A 23 -6.11 -2.43 -5.17
CA HIS A 23 -6.46 -3.42 -4.15
C HIS A 23 -7.66 -4.30 -4.55
N GLU A 24 -8.64 -3.75 -5.28
CA GLU A 24 -9.80 -4.48 -5.81
C GLU A 24 -9.41 -5.74 -6.59
N GLY A 25 -8.25 -5.74 -7.27
CA GLY A 25 -7.75 -6.92 -7.98
C GLY A 25 -7.52 -8.13 -7.05
N HIS A 26 -7.10 -7.90 -5.80
CA HIS A 26 -6.95 -8.97 -4.82
C HIS A 26 -8.32 -9.51 -4.38
N MET A 27 -9.30 -8.64 -4.15
CA MET A 27 -10.64 -9.05 -3.71
C MET A 27 -11.41 -9.76 -4.82
N THR A 28 -11.37 -9.23 -6.05
CA THR A 28 -12.00 -9.85 -7.21
C THR A 28 -11.37 -11.19 -7.56
N SER A 29 -10.09 -11.42 -7.23
CA SER A 29 -9.49 -12.75 -7.39
C SER A 29 -10.19 -13.82 -6.57
N LEU A 30 -10.78 -13.46 -5.42
CA LEU A 30 -11.47 -14.37 -4.49
C LEU A 30 -12.90 -14.73 -4.90
N LEU A 31 -13.38 -14.23 -6.05
CA LEU A 31 -14.68 -14.65 -6.57
C LEU A 31 -14.74 -16.18 -6.72
N PRO A 32 -15.91 -16.80 -6.43
CA PRO A 32 -16.08 -18.25 -6.56
C PRO A 32 -15.70 -18.77 -7.94
N THR A 33 -15.11 -19.95 -7.96
CA THR A 33 -14.74 -20.69 -9.17
C THR A 33 -15.01 -22.17 -8.97
N ASP A 34 -15.05 -22.94 -10.05
CA ASP A 34 -15.18 -24.41 -9.98
C ASP A 34 -13.88 -25.13 -9.54
N ASP A 35 -12.81 -24.38 -9.23
CA ASP A 35 -11.55 -24.92 -8.69
C ASP A 35 -11.79 -25.51 -7.28
N PRO A 36 -11.52 -26.81 -7.05
CA PRO A 36 -11.68 -27.43 -5.74
C PRO A 36 -10.69 -26.88 -4.69
N ALA A 37 -9.59 -26.25 -5.12
CA ALA A 37 -8.61 -25.62 -4.23
C ALA A 37 -9.05 -24.21 -3.79
N ILE A 38 -10.19 -24.11 -3.11
CA ILE A 38 -10.87 -22.84 -2.77
C ILE A 38 -9.99 -21.83 -2.01
N TYR A 39 -8.97 -22.29 -1.28
CA TYR A 39 -8.08 -21.42 -0.50
C TYR A 39 -6.84 -20.93 -1.27
N LYS A 40 -6.53 -21.50 -2.44
CA LYS A 40 -5.29 -21.19 -3.18
C LYS A 40 -5.10 -19.69 -3.41
N LYS A 41 -6.17 -18.99 -3.81
CA LYS A 41 -6.11 -17.54 -4.05
C LYS A 41 -6.10 -16.75 -2.74
N ALA A 42 -6.83 -17.21 -1.72
CA ALA A 42 -6.81 -16.62 -0.40
C ALA A 42 -5.40 -16.66 0.21
N ASP A 43 -4.67 -17.77 0.05
CA ASP A 43 -3.29 -17.92 0.52
C ASP A 43 -2.31 -16.97 -0.20
N ILE A 44 -2.52 -16.73 -1.50
CA ILE A 44 -1.74 -15.72 -2.25
C ILE A 44 -1.98 -14.32 -1.67
N VAL A 45 -3.24 -13.96 -1.41
CA VAL A 45 -3.60 -12.67 -0.81
C VAL A 45 -3.08 -12.58 0.63
N ALA A 46 -3.18 -13.63 1.43
CA ALA A 46 -2.65 -13.68 2.79
C ALA A 46 -1.12 -13.47 2.80
N ASN A 47 -0.40 -14.08 1.86
CA ASN A 47 1.03 -13.84 1.69
C ASN A 47 1.35 -12.40 1.26
N TRP A 48 0.47 -11.76 0.49
CA TRP A 48 0.58 -10.34 0.19
C TRP A 48 0.43 -9.47 1.45
N TYR A 49 -0.55 -9.74 2.30
CA TYR A 49 -0.68 -9.06 3.60
C TYR A 49 0.55 -9.28 4.48
N LYS A 50 1.03 -10.53 4.60
CA LYS A 50 2.25 -10.87 5.33
C LYS A 50 3.47 -10.08 4.84
N ARG A 51 3.62 -9.90 3.53
CA ARG A 51 4.69 -9.07 2.95
C ARG A 51 4.56 -7.61 3.39
N ASN A 52 3.36 -7.04 3.35
CA ASN A 52 3.14 -5.64 3.74
C ASN A 52 3.36 -5.41 5.25
N LEU A 53 2.94 -6.35 6.11
CA LEU A 53 3.24 -6.31 7.55
C LEU A 53 4.74 -6.35 7.81
N ARG A 54 5.50 -7.18 7.09
CA ARG A 54 6.97 -7.22 7.21
C ARG A 54 7.63 -5.91 6.76
N ILE A 55 7.13 -5.29 5.69
CA ILE A 55 7.60 -3.97 5.26
C ILE A 55 7.34 -2.93 6.36
N PHE A 56 6.13 -2.90 6.91
CA PHE A 56 5.77 -1.97 7.98
C PHE A 56 6.60 -2.18 9.26
N ALA A 57 6.83 -3.43 9.66
CA ALA A 57 7.72 -3.75 10.78
C ALA A 57 9.16 -3.28 10.53
N ASN A 58 9.66 -3.39 9.30
CA ASN A 58 10.99 -2.88 8.95
C ASN A 58 11.07 -1.36 8.97
N ILE A 59 10.02 -0.66 8.54
CA ILE A 59 9.92 0.80 8.68
C ILE A 59 10.01 1.15 10.16
N ASN A 60 9.14 0.58 11.00
CA ASN A 60 9.14 0.87 12.44
C ASN A 60 10.49 0.58 13.12
N ARG A 61 11.19 -0.48 12.70
CA ARG A 61 12.50 -0.87 13.25
C ARG A 61 13.60 0.18 13.03
N VAL A 62 13.51 0.99 11.97
CA VAL A 62 14.54 1.98 11.61
C VAL A 62 14.14 3.40 11.99
N THR A 63 13.09 3.56 12.78
CA THR A 63 12.51 4.87 13.13
C THR A 63 12.50 5.09 14.62
N GLU A 64 12.85 6.30 15.03
CA GLU A 64 12.72 6.75 16.41
C GLU A 64 11.43 7.58 16.59
N PRO A 65 10.43 7.08 17.35
CA PRO A 65 9.16 7.76 17.56
C PRO A 65 9.34 9.17 18.13
N GLY A 66 8.61 10.14 17.56
CA GLY A 66 8.63 11.53 17.99
C GLY A 66 9.86 12.35 17.53
N LYS A 67 10.84 11.72 16.87
CA LYS A 67 12.02 12.42 16.34
C LYS A 67 12.09 12.38 14.82
N ASP A 68 11.83 11.21 14.23
CA ASP A 68 12.05 11.01 12.80
C ASP A 68 10.86 11.41 11.94
N ARG A 69 11.16 11.88 10.73
CA ARG A 69 10.21 11.97 9.61
C ARG A 69 10.70 11.07 8.48
N ILE A 70 9.84 10.17 8.02
CA ILE A 70 10.21 9.16 7.03
C ILE A 70 9.46 9.40 5.72
N LEU A 71 10.20 9.44 4.62
CA LEU A 71 9.66 9.32 3.28
C LEU A 71 9.82 7.88 2.79
N VAL A 72 8.70 7.21 2.49
CA VAL A 72 8.70 5.85 1.94
C VAL A 72 8.45 5.91 0.44
N ILE A 73 9.46 5.52 -0.36
CA ILE A 73 9.32 5.35 -1.80
C ILE A 73 9.12 3.87 -2.09
N ILE A 74 7.92 3.50 -2.54
CA ILE A 74 7.55 2.10 -2.75
C ILE A 74 6.60 1.95 -3.94
N GLY A 75 6.52 0.74 -4.50
CA GLY A 75 5.55 0.41 -5.54
C GLY A 75 4.11 0.62 -5.08
N ALA A 76 3.28 1.21 -5.94
CA ALA A 76 1.92 1.66 -5.63
C ALA A 76 1.00 0.55 -5.07
N GLY A 77 1.26 -0.72 -5.37
CA GLY A 77 0.45 -1.82 -4.85
C GLY A 77 0.52 -2.00 -3.33
N HIS A 78 1.57 -1.49 -2.70
CA HIS A 78 1.74 -1.55 -1.24
C HIS A 78 0.97 -0.46 -0.49
N LEU A 79 0.54 0.59 -1.19
CA LEU A 79 0.05 1.82 -0.55
C LEU A 79 -1.22 1.60 0.27
N LYS A 80 -2.16 0.75 -0.18
CA LYS A 80 -3.41 0.53 0.54
C LYS A 80 -3.14 0.04 1.97
N LEU A 81 -2.41 -1.06 2.09
CA LEU A 81 -2.12 -1.69 3.39
C LEU A 81 -1.16 -0.87 4.24
N LEU A 82 -0.12 -0.28 3.64
CA LEU A 82 0.81 0.55 4.42
C LEU A 82 0.13 1.83 4.96
N LYS A 83 -0.79 2.44 4.20
CA LYS A 83 -1.57 3.58 4.70
C LYS A 83 -2.52 3.16 5.82
N GLU A 84 -3.18 2.02 5.67
CA GLU A 84 -4.06 1.43 6.71
C GLU A 84 -3.27 1.19 8.00
N PHE A 85 -2.17 0.44 7.93
CA PHE A 85 -1.33 0.15 9.10
C PHE A 85 -0.76 1.42 9.76
N ALA A 86 -0.32 2.40 8.97
CA ALA A 86 0.19 3.67 9.49
C ALA A 86 -0.91 4.53 10.14
N THR A 87 -2.15 4.43 9.66
CA THR A 87 -3.31 5.17 10.22
C THR A 87 -3.79 4.52 11.52
N GLU A 88 -3.72 3.20 11.61
CA GLU A 88 -4.13 2.43 12.79
C GLU A 88 -3.03 2.36 13.87
N ALA A 89 -1.76 2.56 13.50
CA ALA A 89 -0.65 2.60 14.44
C ALA A 89 -0.62 3.95 15.19
N PRO A 90 -0.83 3.96 16.52
CA PRO A 90 -0.95 5.21 17.30
C PRO A 90 0.37 6.00 17.42
N TYR A 91 1.48 5.44 16.93
CA TYR A 91 2.82 6.01 16.98
C TYR A 91 3.30 6.54 15.61
N PHE A 92 2.44 6.53 14.60
CA PHE A 92 2.70 7.19 13.32
C PHE A 92 1.67 8.28 13.03
N ASP A 93 2.14 9.38 12.45
CA ASP A 93 1.30 10.42 11.84
C ASP A 93 1.48 10.36 10.32
N LEU A 94 0.46 9.87 9.62
CA LEU A 94 0.52 9.66 8.18
C LEU A 94 0.27 10.98 7.43
N MET A 95 1.31 11.49 6.77
CA MET A 95 1.20 12.66 5.90
C MET A 95 1.09 12.31 4.41
N ASN A 96 0.31 13.10 3.66
CA ASN A 96 0.29 13.00 2.20
C ASN A 96 1.60 13.56 1.63
N ALA A 97 2.42 12.71 1.02
CA ALA A 97 3.68 13.13 0.41
C ALA A 97 3.50 14.23 -0.65
N GLU A 98 2.38 14.27 -1.37
CA GLU A 98 2.13 15.30 -2.39
C GLU A 98 2.04 16.72 -1.83
N SER A 99 1.59 16.88 -0.57
CA SER A 99 1.56 18.21 0.06
C SER A 99 2.95 18.72 0.42
N LEU A 100 3.95 17.84 0.44
CA LEU A 100 5.35 18.15 0.78
C LEU A 100 6.23 18.35 -0.47
N LEU A 101 5.75 17.95 -1.65
CA LEU A 101 6.48 18.07 -2.91
C LEU A 101 6.06 19.39 -3.60
N LYS A 102 6.94 20.40 -3.52
CA LYS A 102 6.78 21.69 -4.21
C LYS A 102 6.90 21.53 -5.73
#